data_AF-A0A545SNP3-F1
#
_entry.id   AF-A0A545SNP3-F1
#
_cell.length_a   1.000
_cell.length_b   1.000
_cell.length_c   1.000
_cell.angle_alpha   90.00
_cell.angle_beta   90.00
_cell.angle_gamma   90.00
#
_symmetry.space_group_name_H-M   'P 1'
#
loop_
_entity.id
_entity.type
_entity.pdbx_description
1 polymer ?
#
loop_
_entity_poly.entity_id
_entity_poly.type
_entity_poly.pdbx_seq_one_letter_code
_entity_poly.pdbx_strand_id
1 'polypeptide(L)'
;MSQSPVLSLPLIQPSQAQKHVTHNEALRLLDVLVQLVVQSADNTAPPASPADGDRHIVASGATGDWAGQDHMIAVMENSSWQFFTPLEGWRADVTATAIEMRFDGSTWVDVTVDTNNLSQVGINTSADATNRLSVASDATLLTHAGTSHQLKINKASNSDTSTLLFQDNWSGRAEMGLAGNDDFSIKTSADGSSWNDTVVATGDGNVGIGKTPDTKLDVDGIMKLTPVLLADLPSSFSVGAGAIAFVSDASGGAQLAYCDGSIWKKVANGTAL
;
A
#
# COMPACT_ATOMS: atom_id res chain seq x y z
N MET A 1 -45.57 -14.28 27.58
CA MET A 1 -44.22 -13.69 27.42
C MET A 1 -44.13 -12.49 28.34
N SER A 2 -43.14 -12.45 29.24
CA SER A 2 -42.97 -11.39 30.24
C SER A 2 -41.96 -10.31 29.86
N GLN A 3 -41.15 -10.54 28.81
CA GLN A 3 -40.08 -9.65 28.36
C GLN A 3 -40.04 -9.57 26.83
N SER A 4 -39.44 -8.49 26.29
CA SER A 4 -39.16 -8.33 24.86
C SER A 4 -38.09 -9.32 24.40
N PRO A 5 -38.11 -9.78 23.14
CA PRO A 5 -37.22 -10.85 22.68
C PRO A 5 -35.76 -10.45 22.44
N VAL A 6 -35.43 -9.15 22.27
CA VAL A 6 -34.07 -8.70 21.92
C VAL A 6 -33.34 -8.08 23.12
N LEU A 7 -33.99 -7.14 23.80
CA LEU A 7 -33.39 -6.37 24.90
C LEU A 7 -33.88 -6.82 26.28
N SER A 8 -34.66 -7.92 26.34
CA SER A 8 -35.26 -8.45 27.57
C SER A 8 -36.07 -7.44 28.39
N LEU A 9 -36.56 -6.37 27.74
CA LEU A 9 -37.34 -5.31 28.39
C LEU A 9 -38.62 -5.87 29.02
N PRO A 10 -38.88 -5.61 30.32
CA PRO A 10 -40.12 -6.02 30.95
C PRO A 10 -41.36 -5.54 30.19
N LEU A 11 -42.29 -6.45 29.89
CA LEU A 11 -43.57 -6.12 29.28
C LEU A 11 -44.64 -5.97 30.37
N ILE A 12 -45.51 -4.96 30.26
CA ILE A 12 -46.64 -4.77 31.17
C ILE A 12 -47.61 -5.95 31.04
N GLN A 13 -47.66 -6.82 32.05
CA GLN A 13 -48.60 -7.94 32.11
C GLN A 13 -49.94 -7.53 32.77
N PRO A 14 -51.05 -8.24 32.48
CA PRO A 14 -52.27 -8.10 33.26
C PRO A 14 -52.01 -8.34 34.76
N SER A 15 -52.63 -7.52 35.62
CA SER A 15 -52.62 -7.70 37.08
C SER A 15 -51.26 -7.56 37.81
N GLN A 16 -50.27 -6.87 37.25
CA GLN A 16 -49.05 -6.51 38.00
C GLN A 16 -49.32 -5.42 39.05
N ALA A 17 -49.22 -5.78 40.34
CA ALA A 17 -49.03 -4.80 41.39
C ALA A 17 -47.67 -4.10 41.15
N GLN A 18 -47.69 -2.78 40.99
CA GLN A 18 -46.50 -1.93 40.71
C GLN A 18 -45.92 -1.99 39.28
N LYS A 19 -46.78 -1.94 38.25
CA LYS A 19 -46.38 -1.83 36.82
C LYS A 19 -45.31 -0.77 36.48
N HIS A 20 -45.15 0.26 37.31
CA HIS A 20 -44.18 1.33 37.09
C HIS A 20 -42.74 0.87 37.37
N VAL A 21 -42.52 -0.11 38.25
CA VAL A 21 -41.18 -0.61 38.58
C VAL A 21 -40.55 -1.27 37.35
N THR A 22 -41.25 -2.26 36.80
CA THR A 22 -40.81 -3.01 35.61
C THR A 22 -40.70 -2.12 34.37
N HIS A 23 -41.62 -1.16 34.22
CA HIS A 23 -41.57 -0.22 33.11
C HIS A 23 -40.39 0.76 33.22
N ASN A 24 -40.12 1.31 34.40
CA ASN A 24 -38.99 2.22 34.60
C ASN A 24 -37.65 1.50 34.40
N GLU A 25 -37.54 0.23 34.80
CA GLU A 25 -36.36 -0.59 34.53
C GLU A 25 -36.13 -0.77 33.03
N ALA A 26 -37.18 -1.00 32.24
CA ALA A 26 -37.10 -1.03 30.78
C ALA A 26 -36.60 0.31 30.19
N LEU A 27 -37.07 1.44 30.73
CA LEU A 27 -36.66 2.76 30.28
C LEU A 27 -35.20 3.06 30.62
N ARG A 28 -34.72 2.65 31.81
CA ARG A 28 -33.29 2.77 32.19
C ARG A 28 -32.40 1.97 31.25
N LEU A 29 -32.77 0.72 30.95
CA LEU A 29 -32.09 -0.10 29.94
C LEU A 29 -31.99 0.62 28.60
N LEU A 30 -33.08 1.23 28.12
CA LEU A 30 -33.08 1.96 26.86
C LEU A 30 -32.23 3.24 26.89
N ASP A 31 -32.25 3.98 28.00
CA ASP A 31 -31.49 5.22 28.17
C ASP A 31 -29.97 4.99 28.09
N VAL A 32 -29.51 3.83 28.58
CA VAL A 32 -28.10 3.43 28.50
C VAL A 32 -27.72 2.94 27.11
N LEU A 33 -28.55 2.07 26.52
CA LEU A 33 -28.20 1.29 25.33
C LEU A 33 -28.45 2.00 24.00
N VAL A 34 -29.45 2.89 23.94
CA VAL A 34 -29.75 3.64 22.72
C VAL A 34 -28.68 4.71 22.52
N GLN A 35 -27.92 4.59 21.43
CA GLN A 35 -26.76 5.45 21.16
C GLN A 35 -25.77 5.46 22.34
N LEU A 36 -25.32 4.26 22.73
CA LEU A 36 -24.35 4.09 23.79
C LEU A 36 -23.06 4.88 23.49
N VAL A 37 -22.76 5.81 24.39
CA VAL A 37 -21.55 6.63 24.43
C VAL A 37 -20.91 6.37 25.79
N VAL A 38 -19.67 5.91 25.80
CA VAL A 38 -18.93 5.61 27.03
C VAL A 38 -17.69 6.48 27.13
N GLN A 39 -17.27 6.81 28.35
CA GLN A 39 -16.09 7.62 28.59
C GLN A 39 -14.79 6.85 28.40
N SER A 40 -14.79 5.55 28.69
CA SER A 40 -13.61 4.69 28.54
C SER A 40 -14.00 3.25 28.25
N ALA A 41 -13.06 2.48 27.69
CA ALA A 41 -13.22 1.04 27.46
C ALA A 41 -11.99 0.20 27.88
N ASP A 42 -10.98 0.85 28.46
CA ASP A 42 -9.67 0.30 28.82
C ASP A 42 -9.41 0.30 30.34
N ASN A 43 -10.32 0.88 31.13
CA ASN A 43 -10.20 0.95 32.58
C ASN A 43 -10.62 -0.37 33.26
N THR A 44 -9.79 -0.88 34.16
CA THR A 44 -10.08 -2.05 35.00
C THR A 44 -10.60 -1.66 36.39
N ALA A 45 -10.64 -0.38 36.74
CA ALA A 45 -11.16 0.12 38.01
C ALA A 45 -12.06 1.34 37.75
N PRO A 46 -13.09 1.57 38.60
CA PRO A 46 -13.94 2.75 38.48
C PRO A 46 -13.14 4.06 38.64
N PRO A 47 -13.54 5.15 37.97
CA PRO A 47 -13.02 6.48 38.27
C PRO A 47 -13.20 6.84 39.76
N ALA A 48 -12.28 7.63 40.30
CA ALA A 48 -12.33 8.03 41.72
C ALA A 48 -13.48 8.99 42.05
N SER A 49 -14.09 9.63 41.06
CA SER A 49 -15.18 10.60 41.24
C SER A 49 -16.16 10.53 40.05
N PRO A 50 -16.93 9.44 39.92
CA PRO A 50 -17.90 9.28 38.85
C PRO A 50 -19.12 10.18 39.11
N ALA A 51 -19.63 10.82 38.05
CA ALA A 51 -20.88 11.55 38.05
C ALA A 51 -22.05 10.62 37.67
N ASP A 52 -23.27 11.00 38.09
CA ASP A 52 -24.49 10.31 37.69
C ASP A 52 -24.64 10.35 36.15
N GLY A 53 -24.88 9.18 35.54
CA GLY A 53 -24.94 9.01 34.09
C GLY A 53 -23.59 8.72 33.42
N ASP A 54 -22.47 8.71 34.15
CA ASP A 54 -21.19 8.26 33.61
C ASP A 54 -21.28 6.81 33.17
N ARG A 55 -20.82 6.51 31.94
CA ARG A 55 -20.85 5.17 31.36
C ARG A 55 -19.45 4.74 30.95
N HIS A 56 -19.09 3.50 31.24
CA HIS A 56 -17.81 2.90 30.87
C HIS A 56 -18.01 1.48 30.36
N ILE A 57 -17.14 1.02 29.47
CA ILE A 57 -16.93 -0.41 29.25
C ILE A 57 -15.84 -0.85 30.21
N VAL A 58 -16.14 -1.87 31.01
CA VAL A 58 -15.19 -2.44 31.98
C VAL A 58 -14.17 -3.30 31.23
N ALA A 59 -12.89 -2.99 31.35
CA ALA A 59 -11.84 -3.80 30.75
C ALA A 59 -11.64 -5.13 31.50
N SER A 60 -11.03 -6.11 30.83
CA SER A 60 -10.68 -7.40 31.43
C SER A 60 -9.74 -7.22 32.63
N GLY A 61 -9.99 -7.97 33.69
CA GLY A 61 -9.26 -7.88 34.95
C GLY A 61 -9.83 -6.83 35.90
N ALA A 62 -11.15 -6.68 35.90
CA ALA A 62 -11.86 -5.68 36.67
C ALA A 62 -11.60 -5.78 38.19
N THR A 63 -11.50 -4.64 38.85
CA THR A 63 -11.14 -4.48 40.26
C THR A 63 -12.03 -3.45 40.95
N GLY A 64 -11.93 -3.36 42.29
CA GLY A 64 -12.76 -2.44 43.08
C GLY A 64 -14.25 -2.75 42.92
N ASP A 65 -15.07 -1.71 42.78
CA ASP A 65 -16.53 -1.88 42.59
C ASP A 65 -16.89 -2.56 41.26
N TRP A 66 -15.94 -2.67 40.33
CA TRP A 66 -16.12 -3.35 39.04
C TRP A 66 -15.71 -4.83 39.08
N ALA A 67 -15.22 -5.35 40.21
CA ALA A 67 -14.71 -6.72 40.30
C ALA A 67 -15.75 -7.77 39.82
N GLY A 68 -15.34 -8.59 38.86
CA GLY A 68 -16.17 -9.64 38.24
C GLY A 68 -17.14 -9.14 37.15
N GLN A 69 -17.06 -7.88 36.74
CA GLN A 69 -17.92 -7.26 35.73
C GLN A 69 -17.17 -7.00 34.40
N ASP A 70 -16.19 -7.85 34.08
CA ASP A 70 -15.39 -7.74 32.86
C ASP A 70 -16.28 -7.63 31.62
N HIS A 71 -15.93 -6.71 30.71
CA HIS A 71 -16.60 -6.43 29.45
C HIS A 71 -18.04 -5.89 29.54
N MET A 72 -18.57 -5.69 30.75
CA MET A 72 -19.90 -5.11 30.94
C MET A 72 -19.89 -3.59 30.73
N ILE A 73 -21.06 -3.05 30.42
CA ILE A 73 -21.28 -1.61 30.41
C ILE A 73 -21.63 -1.22 31.85
N ALA A 74 -20.76 -0.44 32.49
CA ALA A 74 -20.96 0.13 33.81
C ALA A 74 -21.59 1.52 33.69
N VAL A 75 -22.64 1.80 34.45
CA VAL A 75 -23.31 3.10 34.52
C VAL A 75 -23.41 3.54 35.96
N MET A 76 -22.99 4.77 36.27
CA MET A 76 -23.15 5.34 37.60
C MET A 76 -24.59 5.87 37.75
N GLU A 77 -25.37 5.28 38.64
CA GLU A 77 -26.71 5.74 38.99
C GLU A 77 -26.88 5.85 40.51
N ASN A 78 -27.31 7.00 41.01
CA ASN A 78 -27.57 7.24 42.44
C ASN A 78 -26.40 6.81 43.34
N SER A 79 -25.16 7.11 42.94
CA SER A 79 -23.92 6.72 43.63
C SER A 79 -23.65 5.21 43.69
N SER A 80 -24.24 4.42 42.78
CA SER A 80 -24.00 2.98 42.65
C SER A 80 -23.78 2.59 41.19
N TRP A 81 -22.83 1.69 40.94
CA TRP A 81 -22.60 1.14 39.60
C TRP A 81 -23.68 0.12 39.24
N GLN A 82 -24.36 0.36 38.13
CA GLN A 82 -25.21 -0.59 37.45
C GLN A 82 -24.42 -1.23 36.30
N PHE A 83 -24.59 -2.54 36.08
CA PHE A 83 -23.88 -3.28 35.05
C PHE A 83 -24.84 -3.91 34.06
N PHE A 84 -24.54 -3.76 32.78
CA PHE A 84 -25.33 -4.31 31.68
C PHE A 84 -24.45 -5.23 30.86
N THR A 85 -24.87 -6.50 30.73
CA THR A 85 -24.20 -7.50 29.89
C THR A 85 -24.48 -7.20 28.41
N PRO A 86 -23.45 -6.95 27.58
CA PRO A 86 -23.65 -6.72 26.16
C PRO A 86 -24.04 -7.99 25.40
N LEU A 87 -24.79 -7.81 24.31
CA LEU A 87 -25.05 -8.85 23.32
C LEU A 87 -24.20 -8.63 22.08
N GLU A 88 -23.89 -9.72 21.37
CA GLU A 88 -23.15 -9.64 20.11
C GLU A 88 -23.79 -8.63 19.14
N GLY A 89 -22.97 -7.75 18.58
CA GLY A 89 -23.41 -6.71 17.64
C GLY A 89 -23.71 -5.36 18.28
N TRP A 90 -23.77 -5.25 19.60
CA TRP A 90 -23.89 -3.96 20.28
C TRP A 90 -22.70 -3.06 19.97
N ARG A 91 -22.96 -1.75 19.92
CA ARG A 91 -21.96 -0.74 19.57
C ARG A 91 -21.89 0.35 20.63
N ALA A 92 -20.70 0.92 20.78
CA ALA A 92 -20.44 2.04 21.69
C ALA A 92 -19.48 3.03 21.03
N ASP A 93 -19.78 4.32 21.15
CA ASP A 93 -18.83 5.40 20.88
C ASP A 93 -18.00 5.66 22.14
N VAL A 94 -16.67 5.62 22.05
CA VAL A 94 -15.78 5.86 23.19
C VAL A 94 -15.26 7.29 23.11
N THR A 95 -15.71 8.18 23.99
CA THR A 95 -15.38 9.61 23.89
C THR A 95 -13.90 9.92 24.09
N ALA A 96 -13.19 9.13 24.91
CA ALA A 96 -11.76 9.33 25.15
C ALA A 96 -10.89 9.08 23.91
N THR A 97 -11.31 8.21 22.99
CA THR A 97 -10.54 7.81 21.79
C THR A 97 -11.21 8.21 20.48
N ALA A 98 -12.48 8.61 20.50
CA ALA A 98 -13.34 8.83 19.33
C ALA A 98 -13.41 7.61 18.40
N ILE A 99 -13.33 6.40 18.97
CA ILE A 99 -13.45 5.12 18.25
C ILE A 99 -14.82 4.51 18.53
N GLU A 100 -15.42 3.96 17.48
CA GLU A 100 -16.59 3.09 17.59
C GLU A 100 -16.15 1.65 17.85
N MET A 101 -16.65 1.05 18.92
CA MET A 101 -16.42 -0.35 19.26
C MET A 101 -17.67 -1.19 19.03
N ARG A 102 -17.48 -2.46 18.69
CA ARG A 102 -18.54 -3.48 18.59
C ARG A 102 -18.23 -4.63 19.55
N PHE A 103 -19.24 -5.11 20.28
CA PHE A 103 -19.13 -6.35 21.04
C PHE A 103 -19.24 -7.55 20.10
N ASP A 104 -18.23 -8.42 20.07
CA ASP A 104 -18.16 -9.58 19.18
C ASP A 104 -18.79 -10.86 19.77
N GLY A 105 -19.38 -10.76 20.97
CA GLY A 105 -19.92 -11.87 21.74
C GLY A 105 -19.01 -12.33 22.88
N SER A 106 -17.75 -11.90 22.88
CA SER A 106 -16.78 -12.17 23.95
C SER A 106 -16.11 -10.89 24.48
N THR A 107 -15.66 -10.01 23.59
CA THR A 107 -14.97 -8.76 23.94
C THR A 107 -15.45 -7.60 23.08
N TRP A 108 -15.10 -6.38 23.49
CA TRP A 108 -15.28 -5.18 22.67
C TRP A 108 -14.08 -5.02 21.75
N VAL A 109 -14.35 -4.89 20.44
CA VAL A 109 -13.33 -4.74 19.40
C VAL A 109 -13.60 -3.47 18.58
N ASP A 110 -12.54 -2.86 18.07
CA ASP A 110 -12.64 -1.68 17.20
C ASP A 110 -13.40 -2.04 15.91
N VAL A 111 -14.30 -1.15 15.49
CA VAL A 111 -14.95 -1.26 14.18
C VAL A 111 -13.98 -0.76 13.12
N THR A 112 -13.11 -1.65 12.65
CA THR A 112 -12.24 -1.39 11.51
C THR A 112 -12.90 -1.83 10.21
N VAL A 113 -12.74 -1.04 9.15
CA VAL A 113 -13.17 -1.44 7.82
C VAL A 113 -12.16 -2.44 7.29
N ASP A 114 -12.61 -3.63 6.89
CA ASP A 114 -11.74 -4.58 6.19
C ASP A 114 -11.32 -3.98 4.85
N THR A 115 -10.02 -3.74 4.70
CA THR A 115 -9.42 -3.19 3.48
C THR A 115 -8.88 -4.28 2.55
N ASN A 116 -9.07 -5.56 2.90
CA ASN A 116 -8.80 -6.65 1.97
C ASN A 116 -9.92 -6.79 0.94
N ASN A 117 -9.54 -7.16 -0.29
CA ASN A 117 -10.47 -7.43 -1.39
C ASN A 117 -11.41 -6.26 -1.74
N LEU A 118 -10.98 -5.01 -1.50
CA LEU A 118 -11.71 -3.83 -1.95
C LEU A 118 -11.95 -3.90 -3.47
N SER A 119 -13.16 -3.55 -3.88
CA SER A 119 -13.51 -3.55 -5.31
C SER A 119 -12.70 -2.49 -6.06
N GLN A 120 -12.65 -1.26 -5.54
CA GLN A 120 -12.01 -0.09 -6.14
C GLN A 120 -11.53 0.88 -5.06
N VAL A 121 -10.43 1.59 -5.31
CA VAL A 121 -9.89 2.64 -4.45
C VAL A 121 -9.49 3.84 -5.31
N GLY A 122 -10.16 4.97 -5.11
CA GLY A 122 -9.88 6.24 -5.78
C GLY A 122 -9.37 7.29 -4.81
N ILE A 123 -8.24 7.94 -5.13
CA ILE A 123 -7.67 9.05 -4.36
C ILE A 123 -7.73 10.31 -5.24
N ASN A 124 -8.58 11.27 -4.87
CA ASN A 124 -8.88 12.49 -5.64
C ASN A 124 -9.37 12.28 -7.08
N THR A 125 -9.72 11.04 -7.44
CA THR A 125 -10.32 10.65 -8.72
C THR A 125 -11.14 9.37 -8.53
N SER A 126 -12.02 9.05 -9.48
CA SER A 126 -12.77 7.80 -9.48
C SER A 126 -11.94 6.65 -10.06
N ALA A 127 -11.91 5.54 -9.36
CA ALA A 127 -11.41 4.28 -9.89
C ALA A 127 -12.49 3.57 -10.73
N ASP A 128 -12.07 2.70 -11.65
CA ASP A 128 -12.95 1.96 -12.54
C ASP A 128 -12.62 0.46 -12.55
N ALA A 129 -13.27 -0.33 -13.42
CA ALA A 129 -13.07 -1.78 -13.47
C ALA A 129 -11.69 -2.20 -14.02
N THR A 130 -11.03 -1.31 -14.75
CA THR A 130 -9.68 -1.46 -15.30
C THR A 130 -8.64 -0.90 -14.32
N ASN A 131 -8.80 0.36 -13.90
CA ASN A 131 -7.92 1.08 -12.97
C ASN A 131 -8.45 1.00 -11.54
N ARG A 132 -8.42 -0.21 -10.96
CA ARG A 132 -9.01 -0.47 -9.63
C ARG A 132 -8.33 0.31 -8.49
N LEU A 133 -7.08 0.73 -8.67
CA LEU A 133 -6.44 1.77 -7.87
C LEU A 133 -6.18 2.97 -8.79
N SER A 134 -6.80 4.11 -8.50
CA SER A 134 -6.63 5.35 -9.26
C SER A 134 -6.24 6.50 -8.35
N VAL A 135 -5.21 7.25 -8.73
CA VAL A 135 -4.66 8.35 -7.92
C VAL A 135 -4.49 9.58 -8.80
N ALA A 136 -5.13 10.69 -8.42
CA ALA A 136 -4.90 12.01 -9.00
C ALA A 136 -4.18 12.90 -7.97
N SER A 137 -2.87 13.00 -8.09
CA SER A 137 -1.99 13.70 -7.15
C SER A 137 -0.73 14.15 -7.86
N ASP A 138 -0.05 15.17 -7.30
CA ASP A 138 1.28 15.59 -7.78
C ASP A 138 2.32 14.47 -7.61
N ALA A 139 2.14 13.57 -6.63
CA ALA A 139 3.02 12.42 -6.39
C ALA A 139 2.32 11.23 -5.73
N THR A 140 2.89 10.03 -5.95
CA THR A 140 2.59 8.78 -5.23
C THR A 140 3.87 8.25 -4.60
N LEU A 141 3.93 8.16 -3.28
CA LEU A 141 5.08 7.62 -2.54
C LEU A 141 4.86 6.14 -2.19
N LEU A 142 5.74 5.27 -2.69
CA LEU A 142 5.84 3.87 -2.29
C LEU A 142 7.17 3.68 -1.56
N THR A 143 7.12 3.50 -0.23
CA THR A 143 8.32 3.51 0.61
C THR A 143 8.53 2.18 1.36
N HIS A 144 9.75 1.99 1.86
CA HIS A 144 10.14 0.81 2.61
C HIS A 144 9.56 0.81 4.04
N ALA A 145 9.48 -0.37 4.66
CA ALA A 145 9.15 -0.52 6.08
C ALA A 145 10.39 -0.44 7.00
N GLY A 146 11.53 0.05 6.49
CA GLY A 146 12.81 0.18 7.23
C GLY A 146 13.99 -0.54 6.56
N THR A 147 13.73 -1.40 5.58
CA THR A 147 14.75 -2.11 4.80
C THR A 147 14.50 -1.97 3.29
N SER A 148 14.12 -3.04 2.61
CA SER A 148 13.89 -3.07 1.16
C SER A 148 12.42 -2.82 0.81
N HIS A 149 12.18 -2.38 -0.43
CA HIS A 149 10.85 -2.26 -1.03
C HIS A 149 10.86 -2.90 -2.42
N GLN A 150 9.75 -3.51 -2.85
CA GLN A 150 9.61 -4.12 -4.17
C GLN A 150 8.19 -3.90 -4.69
N LEU A 151 8.10 -3.55 -5.97
CA LEU A 151 6.87 -3.61 -6.73
C LEU A 151 6.88 -4.90 -7.58
N LYS A 152 5.85 -5.73 -7.40
CA LYS A 152 5.67 -6.96 -8.17
C LYS A 152 4.56 -6.73 -9.19
N ILE A 153 4.93 -6.63 -10.47
CA ILE A 153 3.99 -6.57 -11.59
C ILE A 153 4.06 -7.93 -12.27
N ASN A 154 2.91 -8.59 -12.43
CA ASN A 154 2.83 -9.96 -12.88
C ASN A 154 1.86 -10.07 -14.06
N LYS A 155 2.21 -10.88 -15.04
CA LYS A 155 1.37 -11.25 -16.17
C LYS A 155 0.96 -12.73 -16.10
N ALA A 156 -0.17 -13.09 -16.69
CA ALA A 156 -0.71 -14.46 -16.58
C ALA A 156 -0.06 -15.44 -17.57
N SER A 157 0.40 -14.94 -18.72
CA SER A 157 1.02 -15.73 -19.77
C SER A 157 2.18 -15.01 -20.47
N ASN A 158 2.89 -15.72 -21.36
CA ASN A 158 4.01 -15.15 -22.10
C ASN A 158 3.59 -13.94 -22.96
N SER A 159 2.43 -14.04 -23.64
CA SER A 159 1.95 -13.02 -24.58
C SER A 159 1.32 -11.79 -23.92
N ASP A 160 1.11 -11.82 -22.61
CA ASP A 160 0.50 -10.72 -21.87
C ASP A 160 1.51 -9.59 -21.60
N THR A 161 0.99 -8.48 -21.07
CA THR A 161 1.77 -7.28 -20.73
C THR A 161 1.79 -7.03 -19.22
N SER A 162 2.97 -6.77 -18.69
CA SER A 162 3.23 -6.38 -17.30
C SER A 162 4.29 -5.27 -17.30
N THR A 163 3.83 -4.03 -17.39
CA THR A 163 4.67 -2.87 -17.71
C THR A 163 4.29 -1.64 -16.87
N LEU A 164 5.18 -0.65 -16.90
CA LEU A 164 4.92 0.72 -16.50
C LEU A 164 4.78 1.56 -17.76
N LEU A 165 3.59 2.11 -17.99
CA LEU A 165 3.26 2.96 -19.14
C LEU A 165 3.31 4.44 -18.74
N PHE A 166 4.09 5.22 -19.48
CA PHE A 166 4.21 6.66 -19.33
C PHE A 166 3.37 7.35 -20.41
N GLN A 167 2.50 8.27 -20.00
CA GLN A 167 1.52 8.92 -20.88
C GLN A 167 1.61 10.44 -20.82
N ASP A 168 1.24 11.08 -21.92
CA ASP A 168 0.93 12.50 -22.02
C ASP A 168 -0.48 12.64 -22.60
N ASN A 169 -1.38 13.30 -21.87
CA ASN A 169 -2.78 13.47 -22.24
C ASN A 169 -3.45 12.15 -22.72
N TRP A 170 -3.33 11.10 -21.91
CA TRP A 170 -3.89 9.75 -22.19
C TRP A 170 -3.28 9.04 -23.42
N SER A 171 -2.21 9.57 -24.01
CA SER A 171 -1.47 8.95 -25.11
C SER A 171 -0.15 8.39 -24.60
N GLY A 172 0.11 7.10 -24.89
CA GLY A 172 1.38 6.46 -24.52
C GLY A 172 2.59 7.11 -25.19
N ARG A 173 3.70 7.22 -24.46
CA ARG A 173 4.97 7.78 -24.96
C ARG A 173 6.15 6.86 -24.72
N ALA A 174 6.18 6.20 -23.57
CA ALA A 174 7.17 5.20 -23.24
C ALA A 174 6.53 4.09 -22.42
N GLU A 175 7.06 2.88 -22.52
CA GLU A 175 6.61 1.72 -21.76
C GLU A 175 7.83 0.88 -21.39
N MET A 176 7.89 0.39 -20.14
CA MET A 176 8.97 -0.50 -19.72
C MET A 176 8.46 -1.70 -18.91
N GLY A 177 9.01 -2.88 -19.18
CA GLY A 177 8.63 -4.13 -18.52
C GLY A 177 8.56 -5.31 -19.48
N LEU A 178 7.71 -6.28 -19.15
CA LEU A 178 7.49 -7.47 -19.97
C LEU A 178 6.30 -7.21 -20.91
N ALA A 179 6.58 -6.90 -22.16
CA ALA A 179 5.61 -6.32 -23.09
C ALA A 179 5.32 -7.28 -24.26
N GLY A 180 4.48 -8.29 -24.02
CA GLY A 180 4.07 -9.28 -25.02
C GLY A 180 5.03 -10.48 -25.16
N ASN A 181 6.02 -10.59 -24.28
CA ASN A 181 6.95 -11.72 -24.14
C ASN A 181 7.57 -11.70 -22.73
N ASP A 182 8.55 -12.58 -22.47
CA ASP A 182 9.28 -12.68 -21.19
C ASP A 182 10.59 -11.86 -21.15
N ASP A 183 10.95 -11.16 -22.23
CA ASP A 183 12.10 -10.27 -22.26
C ASP A 183 11.73 -8.91 -21.65
N PHE A 184 12.68 -8.31 -20.94
CA PHE A 184 12.51 -6.94 -20.47
C PHE A 184 12.75 -5.98 -21.63
N SER A 185 11.82 -5.06 -21.87
CA SER A 185 11.93 -4.08 -22.95
C SER A 185 11.65 -2.67 -22.47
N ILE A 186 12.24 -1.70 -23.17
CA ILE A 186 11.84 -0.30 -23.14
C ILE A 186 11.35 0.03 -24.55
N LYS A 187 10.08 0.39 -24.65
CA LYS A 187 9.44 0.80 -25.90
C LYS A 187 9.14 2.29 -25.88
N THR A 188 9.27 2.94 -27.02
CA THR A 188 8.92 4.37 -27.17
C THR A 188 7.99 4.58 -28.35
N SER A 189 7.12 5.59 -28.23
CA SER A 189 6.14 5.97 -29.25
C SER A 189 5.99 7.48 -29.32
N ALA A 190 5.97 8.02 -30.54
CA ALA A 190 5.72 9.44 -30.78
C ALA A 190 4.22 9.79 -30.78
N ASP A 191 3.35 8.80 -31.06
CA ASP A 191 1.91 9.01 -31.29
C ASP A 191 1.01 8.16 -30.37
N GLY A 192 1.60 7.28 -29.56
CA GLY A 192 0.91 6.34 -28.68
C GLY A 192 0.30 5.13 -29.38
N SER A 193 0.56 4.96 -30.68
CA SER A 193 0.01 3.88 -31.50
C SER A 193 1.10 3.03 -32.16
N SER A 194 2.14 3.66 -32.71
CA SER A 194 3.32 3.01 -33.26
C SER A 194 4.43 2.94 -32.22
N TRP A 195 4.83 1.73 -31.87
CA TRP A 195 5.81 1.46 -30.82
C TRP A 195 7.09 0.88 -31.41
N ASN A 196 8.23 1.35 -30.90
CA ASN A 196 9.56 0.85 -31.28
C ASN A 196 10.24 0.23 -30.06
N ASP A 197 10.79 -0.98 -30.23
CA ASP A 197 11.67 -1.61 -29.24
C ASP A 197 12.99 -0.84 -29.16
N THR A 198 13.11 0.05 -28.19
CA THR A 198 14.28 0.92 -28.05
C THR A 198 15.42 0.16 -27.38
N VAL A 199 15.10 -0.59 -26.31
CA VAL A 199 16.02 -1.49 -25.62
C VAL A 199 15.32 -2.83 -25.38
N VAL A 200 16.02 -3.93 -25.64
CA VAL A 200 15.57 -5.28 -25.32
C VAL A 200 16.64 -5.98 -24.52
N ALA A 201 16.31 -6.49 -23.33
CA ALA A 201 17.18 -7.29 -22.49
C ALA A 201 16.57 -8.69 -22.32
N THR A 202 17.25 -9.69 -22.89
CA THR A 202 16.73 -11.05 -22.91
C THR A 202 17.04 -11.82 -21.63
N GLY A 203 16.32 -12.93 -21.41
CA GLY A 203 16.59 -13.85 -20.30
C GLY A 203 18.02 -14.41 -20.24
N ASP A 204 18.73 -14.43 -21.38
CA ASP A 204 20.14 -14.86 -21.48
C ASP A 204 21.14 -13.74 -21.13
N GLY A 205 20.64 -12.55 -20.79
CA GLY A 205 21.46 -11.37 -20.48
C GLY A 205 22.13 -10.77 -21.72
N ASN A 206 21.45 -10.80 -22.87
CA ASN A 206 21.86 -10.06 -24.06
C ASN A 206 21.08 -8.75 -24.15
N VAL A 207 21.71 -7.70 -24.69
CA VAL A 207 21.09 -6.38 -24.85
C VAL A 207 21.05 -5.99 -26.31
N GLY A 208 19.85 -5.69 -26.81
CA GLY A 208 19.59 -5.16 -28.13
C GLY A 208 19.16 -3.70 -28.08
N ILE A 209 19.63 -2.90 -29.03
CA ILE A 209 19.19 -1.52 -29.24
C ILE A 209 18.46 -1.48 -30.59
N GLY A 210 17.16 -1.16 -30.59
CA GLY A 210 16.34 -1.16 -31.82
C GLY A 210 15.86 -2.54 -32.29
N LYS A 211 16.34 -3.63 -31.68
CA LYS A 211 16.03 -5.01 -32.08
C LYS A 211 16.17 -6.00 -30.91
N THR A 212 15.62 -7.20 -31.07
CA THR A 212 16.00 -8.35 -30.24
C THR A 212 17.43 -8.76 -30.57
N PRO A 213 18.31 -8.93 -29.58
CA PRO A 213 19.74 -9.16 -29.82
C PRO A 213 20.07 -10.61 -30.17
N ASP A 214 20.96 -10.80 -31.15
CA ASP A 214 21.55 -12.11 -31.48
C ASP A 214 22.83 -12.41 -30.69
N THR A 215 23.39 -11.40 -30.02
CA THR A 215 24.64 -11.46 -29.25
C THR A 215 24.58 -10.57 -28.01
N LYS A 216 25.64 -10.52 -27.21
CA LYS A 216 25.65 -9.80 -25.92
C LYS A 216 25.27 -8.32 -26.03
N LEU A 217 25.75 -7.65 -27.08
CA LEU A 217 25.36 -6.30 -27.45
C LEU A 217 25.11 -6.26 -28.96
N ASP A 218 23.88 -5.99 -29.37
CA ASP A 218 23.47 -5.94 -30.78
C ASP A 218 22.73 -4.63 -31.06
N VAL A 219 23.20 -3.86 -32.04
CA VAL A 219 22.68 -2.51 -32.31
C VAL A 219 22.13 -2.48 -33.72
N ASP A 220 20.84 -2.19 -33.86
CA ASP A 220 20.21 -1.94 -35.15
C ASP A 220 20.57 -0.52 -35.64
N GLY A 221 21.72 -0.40 -36.31
CA GLY A 221 22.17 0.83 -36.94
C GLY A 221 23.65 1.17 -36.69
N ILE A 222 24.01 2.42 -36.98
CA ILE A 222 25.38 2.92 -36.86
C ILE A 222 25.62 3.43 -35.43
N MET A 223 26.68 2.96 -34.79
CA MET A 223 27.15 3.50 -33.52
C MET A 223 27.91 4.82 -33.74
N LYS A 224 27.40 5.91 -33.18
CA LYS A 224 28.10 7.21 -33.15
C LYS A 224 28.93 7.32 -31.87
N LEU A 225 30.24 7.19 -31.99
CA LEU A 225 31.16 7.35 -30.87
C LEU A 225 31.51 8.83 -30.67
N THR A 226 31.60 9.26 -29.41
CA THR A 226 32.11 10.59 -29.06
C THR A 226 33.57 10.70 -29.50
N PRO A 227 33.96 11.72 -30.28
CA PRO A 227 35.35 11.97 -30.60
C PRO A 227 36.13 12.40 -29.35
N VAL A 228 37.28 11.75 -29.11
CA VAL A 228 38.14 12.02 -27.96
C VAL A 228 39.51 12.48 -28.47
N LEU A 229 40.11 13.47 -27.81
CA LEU A 229 41.49 13.85 -28.08
C LEU A 229 42.44 12.83 -27.46
N LEU A 230 43.61 12.63 -28.05
CA LEU A 230 44.62 11.69 -27.56
C LEU A 230 44.99 11.99 -26.09
N ALA A 231 45.11 13.27 -25.74
CA ALA A 231 45.43 13.71 -24.38
C ALA A 231 44.30 13.43 -23.37
N ASP A 232 43.07 13.25 -23.83
CA ASP A 232 41.88 13.01 -23.00
C ASP A 232 41.51 11.52 -22.90
N LEU A 233 42.28 10.63 -23.54
CA LEU A 233 42.06 9.19 -23.40
C LEU A 233 42.28 8.76 -21.95
N PRO A 234 41.36 7.97 -21.37
CA PRO A 234 41.54 7.45 -20.03
C PRO A 234 42.74 6.49 -19.98
N SER A 235 43.31 6.32 -18.79
CA SER A 235 44.41 5.38 -18.59
C SER A 235 44.05 3.97 -19.10
N SER A 236 44.96 3.37 -19.88
CA SER A 236 44.83 2.01 -20.40
C SER A 236 44.64 0.97 -19.29
N PHE A 237 45.26 1.19 -18.13
CA PHE A 237 45.13 0.33 -16.96
C PHE A 237 43.74 0.42 -16.30
N SER A 238 43.08 1.58 -16.35
CA SER A 238 41.76 1.75 -15.75
C SER A 238 40.64 1.29 -16.68
N VAL A 239 40.79 1.50 -18.00
CA VAL A 239 39.78 1.09 -18.98
C VAL A 239 39.86 -0.41 -19.30
N GLY A 240 41.05 -1.00 -19.20
CA GLY A 240 41.29 -2.41 -19.46
C GLY A 240 41.34 -2.77 -20.95
N ALA A 241 41.72 -4.02 -21.23
CA ALA A 241 41.81 -4.55 -22.59
C ALA A 241 40.42 -4.68 -23.24
N GLY A 242 40.33 -4.38 -24.54
CA GLY A 242 39.11 -4.50 -25.34
C GLY A 242 38.25 -3.24 -25.40
N ALA A 243 38.62 -2.17 -24.68
CA ALA A 243 37.98 -0.87 -24.81
C ALA A 243 38.16 -0.30 -26.23
N ILE A 244 37.16 0.41 -26.75
CA ILE A 244 37.18 1.04 -28.08
C ILE A 244 36.90 2.53 -27.93
N ALA A 245 37.62 3.37 -28.68
CA ALA A 245 37.41 4.81 -28.74
C ALA A 245 37.55 5.33 -30.18
N PHE A 246 36.90 6.45 -30.48
CA PHE A 246 37.16 7.21 -31.69
C PHE A 246 38.05 8.40 -31.36
N VAL A 247 39.29 8.39 -31.82
CA VAL A 247 40.30 9.41 -31.51
C VAL A 247 40.40 10.40 -32.66
N SER A 248 40.08 11.67 -32.40
CA SER A 248 39.93 12.69 -33.45
C SER A 248 41.24 13.29 -33.96
N ASP A 249 42.28 13.28 -33.15
CA ASP A 249 43.58 13.94 -33.40
C ASP A 249 44.76 12.96 -33.41
N ALA A 250 44.48 11.65 -33.57
CA ALA A 250 45.51 10.63 -33.66
C ALA A 250 46.49 10.92 -34.82
N SER A 251 47.77 10.57 -34.63
CA SER A 251 48.78 10.73 -35.68
C SER A 251 48.39 9.94 -36.93
N GLY A 252 48.27 10.63 -38.07
CA GLY A 252 47.77 10.09 -39.34
C GLY A 252 46.27 10.30 -39.59
N GLY A 253 45.56 10.98 -38.70
CA GLY A 253 44.15 11.35 -38.85
C GLY A 253 43.21 10.64 -37.86
N ALA A 254 41.97 11.12 -37.82
CA ALA A 254 40.93 10.59 -36.94
C ALA A 254 40.64 9.11 -37.22
N GLN A 255 40.60 8.29 -36.18
CA GLN A 255 40.47 6.83 -36.34
C GLN A 255 39.93 6.12 -35.10
N LEU A 256 39.48 4.88 -35.28
CA LEU A 256 39.18 3.99 -34.18
C LEU A 256 40.46 3.47 -33.53
N ALA A 257 40.42 3.37 -32.21
CA ALA A 257 41.46 2.82 -31.38
C ALA A 257 40.90 1.79 -30.40
N TYR A 258 41.74 0.85 -30.00
CA TYR A 258 41.44 -0.11 -28.96
C TYR A 258 42.53 -0.13 -27.88
N CYS A 259 42.15 -0.44 -26.65
CA CYS A 259 43.10 -0.67 -25.56
C CYS A 259 43.47 -2.15 -25.50
N ASP A 260 44.77 -2.48 -25.36
CA ASP A 260 45.23 -3.86 -25.15
C ASP A 260 45.49 -4.22 -23.68
N GLY A 261 45.14 -3.32 -22.77
CA GLY A 261 45.38 -3.43 -21.33
C GLY A 261 46.69 -2.78 -20.87
N SER A 262 47.59 -2.42 -21.79
CA SER A 262 48.83 -1.69 -21.48
C SER A 262 48.84 -0.31 -22.13
N ILE A 263 48.41 -0.20 -23.39
CA ILE A 263 48.39 1.04 -24.16
C ILE A 263 47.17 1.10 -25.09
N TRP A 264 46.91 2.31 -25.58
CA TRP A 264 45.99 2.53 -26.67
C TRP A 264 46.67 2.28 -28.02
N LYS A 265 45.99 1.53 -28.89
CA LYS A 265 46.46 1.12 -30.22
C LYS A 265 45.46 1.48 -31.30
N LYS A 266 45.97 1.76 -32.49
CA LYS A 266 45.16 2.00 -33.69
C LYS A 266 44.52 0.69 -34.15
N VAL A 267 43.22 0.69 -34.41
CA VAL A 267 42.52 -0.49 -34.95
C VAL A 267 43.06 -0.85 -36.35
N ALA A 268 43.45 0.15 -37.14
CA ALA A 268 43.85 -0.04 -38.53
C ALA A 268 45.11 -0.92 -38.70
N ASN A 269 46.06 -0.87 -37.76
CA ASN A 269 47.36 -1.53 -37.91
C ASN A 269 48.00 -2.05 -36.61
N GLY A 270 47.35 -1.86 -35.45
CA GLY A 270 47.83 -2.33 -34.16
C GLY A 270 49.02 -1.55 -33.57
N THR A 271 49.46 -0.44 -34.18
CA THR A 271 50.53 0.39 -33.61
C THR A 271 50.00 1.23 -32.45
N ALA A 272 50.88 1.65 -31.54
CA ALA A 272 50.55 2.62 -30.50
C ALA A 272 49.95 3.90 -31.12
N LEU A 273 49.03 4.53 -30.38
CA LEU A 273 48.46 5.83 -30.73
C LEU A 273 49.47 6.98 -30.57
#